data_AF-A0A9R1VEZ6-F1
#
_entry.id   AF-A0A9R1VEZ6-F1
#
_cell.length_a   1.000
_cell.length_b   1.000
_cell.length_c   1.000
_cell.angle_alpha   90.00
_cell.angle_beta   90.00
_cell.angle_gamma   90.00
#
_symmetry.space_group_name_H-M   'P 1'
#
loop_
_entity.id
_entity.type
_entity.pdbx_description
1 polymer ?
#
loop_
_entity_poly.entity_id
_entity_poly.type
_entity_poly.pdbx_seq_one_letter_code
_entity_poly.pdbx_strand_id
1 'polypeptide(L)'
;MSITHGHVIRSHFHFSFLCKHPCTIYYLFPPTPTLNHHPYFLSFHPLFNPSTMAKLLALLALCLLPVLSTAIATGNTFSLKGRVYCDTCRCGFETSATTYLAGAKVRVECRDRNSMNLRYTMDAVTDATGTYHIEVATDHGDQKCECTLVGSPDPGCGKPNIGRHRATVILTSNNGMNYGARYANAMGFLKDTALAGCPQLMKSYFPEEI
;
A
#
# COMPACT_ATOMS: atom_id res chain seq x y z
N MET A 1 23.71 -18.46 31.97
CA MET A 1 25.07 -18.20 31.44
C MET A 1 25.22 -19.03 30.18
N SER A 2 25.79 -18.44 29.13
CA SER A 2 25.99 -18.97 27.76
C SER A 2 24.81 -18.84 26.79
N ILE A 3 24.94 -17.79 25.99
CA ILE A 3 24.33 -17.53 24.69
C ILE A 3 25.20 -18.25 23.66
N THR A 4 24.61 -19.01 22.72
CA THR A 4 25.32 -19.55 21.54
C THR A 4 24.59 -19.20 20.25
N HIS A 5 25.24 -18.32 19.49
CA HIS A 5 25.29 -18.14 18.04
C HIS A 5 24.07 -18.45 17.16
N GLY A 6 23.42 -17.37 16.70
CA GLY A 6 22.60 -17.33 15.49
C GLY A 6 23.46 -17.01 14.26
N HIS A 7 23.36 -17.88 13.26
CA HIS A 7 24.00 -17.85 11.95
C HIS A 7 23.28 -16.83 11.05
N VAL A 8 23.98 -15.80 10.55
CA VAL A 8 23.40 -14.83 9.58
C VAL A 8 23.91 -15.15 8.18
N ILE A 9 22.96 -15.50 7.32
CA ILE A 9 23.15 -15.79 5.89
C ILE A 9 23.46 -14.47 5.16
N ARG A 10 24.60 -14.45 4.45
CA ARG A 10 25.11 -13.33 3.66
C ARG A 10 24.40 -13.29 2.31
N SER A 11 23.36 -12.48 2.16
CA SER A 11 22.80 -12.16 0.84
C SER A 11 23.65 -11.08 0.16
N HIS A 12 24.32 -11.47 -0.92
CA HIS A 12 24.97 -10.56 -1.85
C HIS A 12 23.92 -9.79 -2.65
N PHE A 13 23.85 -8.46 -2.49
CA PHE A 13 23.13 -7.59 -3.42
C PHE A 13 24.14 -6.94 -4.37
N HIS A 14 24.04 -7.30 -5.65
CA HIS A 14 24.82 -6.72 -6.75
C HIS A 14 24.09 -5.46 -7.22
N PHE A 15 24.60 -4.27 -6.89
CA PHE A 15 24.10 -3.00 -7.42
C PHE A 15 25.01 -2.54 -8.56
N SER A 16 24.58 -2.83 -9.79
CA SER A 16 25.18 -2.29 -11.01
C SER A 16 24.68 -0.86 -11.21
N PHE A 17 25.47 0.14 -10.83
CA PHE A 17 25.26 1.52 -11.27
C PHE A 17 26.07 1.77 -12.55
N LEU A 18 25.38 1.74 -13.69
CA LEU A 18 25.85 2.28 -14.96
C LEU A 18 25.71 3.81 -14.90
N CYS A 19 26.79 4.53 -14.61
CA CYS A 19 26.89 5.95 -14.95
C CYS A 19 27.88 6.09 -16.10
N LYS A 20 27.33 6.22 -17.30
CA LYS A 20 28.06 6.38 -18.56
C LYS A 20 28.08 7.88 -18.85
N HIS A 21 29.20 8.56 -18.62
CA HIS A 21 29.71 9.73 -19.37
C HIS A 21 31.05 10.21 -18.78
N PRO A 22 32.14 10.33 -19.57
CA PRO A 22 33.41 10.87 -19.12
C PRO A 22 33.46 12.39 -19.30
N CYS A 23 33.67 13.15 -18.23
CA CYS A 23 34.09 14.55 -18.34
C CYS A 23 35.62 14.59 -18.44
N THR A 24 36.12 14.72 -19.67
CA THR A 24 37.53 15.01 -19.97
C THR A 24 37.79 16.50 -19.76
N ILE A 25 38.62 16.84 -18.76
CA ILE A 25 39.14 18.20 -18.58
C ILE A 25 40.48 18.31 -19.32
N TYR A 26 40.52 19.16 -20.34
CA TYR A 26 41.75 19.56 -21.03
C TYR A 26 42.46 20.66 -20.23
N TYR A 27 43.72 20.43 -19.86
CA TYR A 27 44.60 21.48 -19.33
C TYR A 27 45.57 21.95 -20.43
N LEU A 28 45.46 23.23 -20.80
CA LEU A 28 46.39 23.95 -21.66
C LEU A 28 47.60 24.43 -20.83
N PHE A 29 48.81 24.04 -21.24
CA PHE A 29 50.07 24.54 -20.70
C PHE A 29 50.50 25.83 -21.43
N PRO A 30 50.88 26.91 -20.71
CA PRO A 30 51.81 27.92 -21.20
C PRO A 30 53.21 27.76 -20.57
N PRO A 31 54.27 28.34 -21.18
CA PRO A 31 55.66 27.97 -20.93
C PRO A 31 56.26 28.62 -19.68
N THR A 32 57.22 27.91 -19.11
CA THR A 32 58.06 28.25 -17.95
C THR A 32 58.90 29.51 -18.15
N PRO A 33 58.99 30.41 -17.14
CA PRO A 33 60.17 31.24 -16.93
C PRO A 33 61.11 30.56 -15.93
N THR A 34 62.36 30.41 -16.35
CA THR A 34 63.49 30.03 -15.51
C THR A 34 63.72 31.06 -14.41
N LEU A 35 63.78 30.65 -13.14
CA LEU A 35 64.32 31.49 -12.08
C LEU A 35 65.26 30.73 -11.14
N ASN A 36 66.35 31.42 -10.84
CA ASN A 36 67.56 30.97 -10.20
C ASN A 36 67.36 30.41 -8.78
N HIS A 37 68.22 29.46 -8.44
CA HIS A 37 68.34 28.87 -7.11
C HIS A 37 68.75 29.93 -6.06
N HIS A 38 67.90 30.10 -5.05
CA HIS A 38 68.31 30.59 -3.73
C HIS A 38 67.72 29.64 -2.66
N PRO A 39 68.53 29.16 -1.70
CA PRO A 39 68.06 28.20 -0.72
C PRO A 39 67.38 28.95 0.43
N TYR A 40 66.06 28.98 0.43
CA TYR A 40 65.29 29.25 1.64
C TYR A 40 64.62 27.96 2.07
N PHE A 41 65.12 27.43 3.19
CA PHE A 41 64.50 26.38 3.97
C PHE A 41 63.04 26.78 4.28
N LEU A 42 62.08 26.10 3.64
CA LEU A 42 60.70 26.05 4.12
C LEU A 42 60.51 24.69 4.78
N SER A 43 60.58 24.71 6.10
CA SER A 43 60.11 23.65 6.98
C SER A 43 58.65 23.32 6.64
N PHE A 44 58.43 22.16 6.04
CA PHE A 44 57.12 21.52 5.99
C PHE A 44 56.70 21.18 7.42
N HIS A 45 55.83 22.00 8.02
CA HIS A 45 55.07 21.57 9.18
C HIS A 45 54.06 20.50 8.75
N PRO A 46 54.03 19.31 9.38
CA PRO A 46 53.06 18.29 9.07
C PRO A 46 51.73 18.69 9.72
N LEU A 47 50.91 19.48 9.05
CA LEU A 47 49.56 19.83 9.51
C LEU A 47 48.51 18.76 9.13
N PHE A 48 48.91 17.51 8.94
CA PHE A 48 48.00 16.41 8.69
C PHE A 48 48.15 15.35 9.78
N ASN A 49 47.47 15.60 10.90
CA ASN A 49 47.32 14.60 11.94
C ASN A 49 46.23 13.61 11.49
N PRO A 50 46.53 12.34 11.20
CA PRO A 50 45.52 11.38 10.74
C PRO A 50 44.39 11.19 11.76
N SER A 51 44.65 11.51 13.04
CA SER A 51 43.63 11.50 14.09
C SER A 51 42.59 12.63 13.95
N THR A 52 42.93 13.80 13.37
CA THR A 52 41.94 14.88 13.16
C THR A 52 41.02 14.58 11.98
N MET A 53 41.53 13.98 10.92
CA MET A 53 40.72 13.54 9.77
C MET A 53 39.79 12.38 10.14
N ALA A 54 40.26 11.41 10.94
CA ALA A 54 39.42 10.33 11.46
C ALA A 54 38.30 10.85 12.37
N LYS A 55 38.59 11.85 13.22
CA LYS A 55 37.57 12.53 14.04
C LYS A 55 36.56 13.30 13.19
N LEU A 56 37.01 13.97 12.14
CA LEU A 56 36.14 14.71 11.22
C LEU A 56 35.20 13.76 10.45
N LEU A 57 35.72 12.64 9.95
CA LEU A 57 34.94 11.61 9.27
C LEU A 57 33.98 10.89 10.23
N ALA A 58 34.40 10.62 11.47
CA ALA A 58 33.54 10.05 12.50
C ALA A 58 32.40 11.01 12.88
N LEU A 59 32.68 12.31 13.01
CA LEU A 59 31.66 13.35 13.23
C LEU A 59 30.72 13.48 12.04
N LEU A 60 31.24 13.44 10.80
CA LEU A 60 30.42 13.48 9.58
C LEU A 60 29.50 12.25 9.50
N ALA A 61 30.03 11.05 9.79
CA ALA A 61 29.25 9.82 9.85
C ALA A 61 28.18 9.88 10.94
N LEU A 62 28.52 10.35 12.15
CA LEU A 62 27.60 10.49 13.28
C LEU A 62 26.49 11.52 13.00
N CYS A 63 26.80 12.60 12.27
CA CYS A 63 25.84 13.61 11.83
C CYS A 63 24.91 13.13 10.69
N LEU A 64 25.31 12.10 9.93
CA LEU A 64 24.50 11.51 8.86
C LEU A 64 23.61 10.34 9.34
N LEU A 65 23.89 9.74 10.50
CA LEU A 65 23.06 8.68 11.10
C LEU A 65 21.58 9.10 11.35
N PRO A 66 21.25 10.30 11.86
CA PRO A 66 19.86 10.69 12.07
C PRO A 66 19.11 11.01 10.76
N VAL A 67 19.82 11.31 9.66
CA VAL A 67 19.21 11.60 8.35
C VAL A 67 18.67 10.32 7.68
N LEU A 68 19.17 9.15 8.06
CA LEU A 68 18.69 7.86 7.53
C LEU A 68 17.39 7.35 8.21
N SER A 69 16.96 7.97 9.30
CA SER A 69 15.86 7.44 10.14
C SER A 69 14.50 8.08 9.91
N THR A 70 14.33 8.95 8.91
CA THR A 70 13.02 9.51 8.55
C THR A 70 12.54 9.02 7.19
N ALA A 71 12.41 7.70 7.05
CA ALA A 71 11.35 7.13 6.24
C ALA A 71 10.22 6.70 7.19
N ILE A 72 9.65 7.66 7.93
CA ILE A 72 8.27 7.48 8.37
C ILE A 72 7.53 7.51 7.04
N ALA A 73 7.16 6.32 6.54
CA ALA A 73 6.16 6.23 5.50
C ALA A 73 5.04 7.17 5.97
N THR A 74 4.84 8.26 5.25
CA THR A 74 3.57 8.96 5.25
C THR A 74 2.59 7.89 4.81
N GLY A 75 2.08 7.12 5.78
CA GLY A 75 1.29 5.93 5.52
C GLY A 75 0.17 6.37 4.62
N ASN A 76 0.12 5.80 3.42
CA ASN A 76 -0.95 6.12 2.50
C ASN A 76 -2.23 5.59 3.15
N THR A 77 -2.95 6.47 3.84
CA THR A 77 -4.23 6.11 4.44
C THR A 77 -5.23 5.92 3.31
N PHE A 78 -5.82 4.74 3.22
CA PHE A 78 -6.89 4.48 2.27
C PHE A 78 -8.23 4.67 2.94
N SER A 79 -9.10 5.42 2.28
CA SER A 79 -10.47 5.62 2.70
C SER A 79 -11.35 4.65 1.91
N LEU A 80 -11.63 3.50 2.50
CA LEU A 80 -12.36 2.40 1.88
C LEU A 80 -13.85 2.53 2.16
N LYS A 81 -14.65 2.63 1.10
CA LYS A 81 -16.11 2.75 1.15
C LYS A 81 -16.78 1.65 0.33
N GLY A 82 -17.87 1.11 0.84
CA GLY A 82 -18.73 0.19 0.09
C GLY A 82 -20.15 0.19 0.64
N ARG A 83 -21.04 -0.57 -0.01
CA ARG A 83 -22.45 -0.66 0.39
C ARG A 83 -22.89 -2.10 0.55
N VAL A 84 -23.87 -2.31 1.42
CA VAL A 84 -24.54 -3.59 1.60
C VAL A 84 -26.02 -3.44 1.29
N TYR A 85 -26.53 -4.34 0.47
CA TYR A 85 -27.89 -4.31 0.02
C TYR A 85 -28.61 -5.65 0.23
N CYS A 86 -29.93 -5.57 0.26
CA CYS A 86 -30.83 -6.69 0.19
C CYS A 86 -31.28 -6.87 -1.26
N ASP A 87 -30.93 -8.02 -1.84
CA ASP A 87 -31.42 -8.48 -3.12
C ASP A 87 -32.85 -9.01 -2.94
N THR A 88 -33.80 -8.06 -3.01
CA THR A 88 -35.24 -8.29 -2.82
C THR A 88 -35.85 -9.15 -3.91
N CYS A 89 -35.20 -9.27 -5.06
CA CYS A 89 -35.62 -10.10 -6.19
C CYS A 89 -34.78 -11.36 -6.38
N ARG A 90 -33.74 -11.56 -5.56
CA ARG A 90 -32.83 -12.71 -5.62
C ARG A 90 -32.21 -12.89 -7.01
N CYS A 91 -31.93 -11.79 -7.69
CA CYS A 91 -31.49 -11.74 -9.09
C CYS A 91 -29.97 -11.55 -9.26
N GLY A 92 -29.24 -11.29 -8.17
CA GLY A 92 -27.78 -11.20 -8.19
C GLY A 92 -27.22 -9.82 -8.48
N PHE A 93 -28.04 -8.76 -8.53
CA PHE A 93 -27.57 -7.38 -8.74
C PHE A 93 -28.53 -6.36 -8.12
N GLU A 94 -28.10 -5.10 -8.06
CA GLU A 94 -28.95 -4.02 -7.56
C GLU A 94 -30.03 -3.65 -8.57
N THR A 95 -31.28 -3.56 -8.12
CA THR A 95 -32.43 -3.15 -8.92
C THR A 95 -33.12 -1.94 -8.29
N SER A 96 -34.14 -1.38 -8.95
CA SER A 96 -34.98 -0.34 -8.34
C SER A 96 -35.75 -0.82 -7.09
N ALA A 97 -35.89 -2.13 -6.89
CA ALA A 97 -36.50 -2.72 -5.69
C ALA A 97 -35.50 -3.04 -4.58
N THR A 98 -34.20 -2.82 -4.80
CA THR A 98 -33.15 -3.08 -3.81
C THR A 98 -33.28 -2.13 -2.62
N THR A 99 -33.14 -2.68 -1.41
CA THR A 99 -33.04 -1.89 -0.18
C THR A 99 -31.63 -1.98 0.37
N TYR A 100 -31.09 -0.87 0.87
CA TYR A 100 -29.78 -0.88 1.52
C TYR A 100 -29.92 -1.17 3.02
N LEU A 101 -28.98 -1.94 3.57
CA LEU A 101 -29.09 -2.49 4.92
C LEU A 101 -28.26 -1.67 5.90
N ALA A 102 -28.90 -0.90 6.77
CA ALA A 102 -28.25 -0.20 7.88
C ALA A 102 -28.00 -1.16 9.05
N GLY A 103 -26.77 -1.20 9.58
CA GLY A 103 -26.37 -2.12 10.65
C GLY A 103 -25.83 -3.47 10.17
N ALA A 104 -25.56 -3.64 8.88
CA ALA A 104 -24.93 -4.84 8.34
C ALA A 104 -23.45 -4.89 8.71
N LYS A 105 -22.99 -6.08 9.09
CA LYS A 105 -21.61 -6.35 9.49
C LYS A 105 -20.79 -6.79 8.29
N VAL A 106 -19.67 -6.12 8.08
CA VAL A 106 -18.73 -6.36 6.99
C VAL A 106 -17.34 -6.58 7.58
N ARG A 107 -16.55 -7.45 6.95
CA ARG A 107 -15.15 -7.66 7.28
C ARG A 107 -14.27 -7.47 6.07
N VAL A 108 -13.21 -6.67 6.23
CA VAL A 108 -12.10 -6.61 5.28
C VAL A 108 -11.06 -7.63 5.73
N GLU A 109 -10.54 -8.40 4.79
CA GLU A 109 -9.41 -9.29 5.00
C GLU A 109 -8.39 -9.08 3.88
N CYS A 110 -7.13 -8.87 4.24
CA CYS A 110 -6.02 -8.99 3.30
C CYS A 110 -5.22 -10.24 3.60
N ARG A 111 -5.00 -11.03 2.56
CA ARG A 111 -4.25 -12.28 2.62
C ARG A 111 -3.01 -12.18 1.76
N ASP A 112 -1.95 -12.82 2.23
CA ASP A 112 -0.74 -13.05 1.45
C ASP A 112 -1.11 -13.70 0.12
N ARG A 113 -0.58 -13.16 -0.99
CA ARG A 113 -1.00 -13.60 -2.33
C ARG A 113 -0.71 -15.07 -2.61
N ASN A 114 0.40 -15.57 -2.08
CA ASN A 114 0.88 -16.91 -2.38
C ASN A 114 0.43 -17.91 -1.31
N SER A 115 0.65 -17.58 -0.04
CA SER A 115 0.35 -18.48 1.08
C SER A 115 -1.10 -18.41 1.56
N MET A 116 -1.87 -17.40 1.14
CA MET A 116 -3.26 -17.15 1.57
C MET A 116 -3.43 -16.91 3.09
N ASN A 117 -2.32 -16.77 3.81
CA ASN A 117 -2.29 -16.44 5.23
C ASN A 117 -2.89 -15.05 5.47
N LEU A 118 -3.75 -14.94 6.47
CA LEU A 118 -4.33 -13.65 6.88
C LEU A 118 -3.23 -12.72 7.37
N ARG A 119 -3.15 -11.52 6.81
CA ARG A 119 -2.18 -10.48 7.18
C ARG A 119 -2.84 -9.28 7.85
N TYR A 120 -4.09 -9.01 7.50
CA TYR A 120 -4.84 -7.88 8.01
C TYR A 120 -6.32 -8.21 8.04
N THR A 121 -7.01 -7.72 9.06
CA THR A 121 -8.46 -7.78 9.14
C THR A 121 -9.03 -6.58 9.87
N MET A 122 -10.20 -6.12 9.44
CA MET A 122 -10.93 -5.06 10.11
C MET A 122 -12.43 -5.22 9.89
N ASP A 123 -13.21 -5.03 10.95
CA ASP A 123 -14.67 -5.09 10.92
C ASP A 123 -15.27 -3.69 10.79
N ALA A 124 -16.40 -3.61 10.10
CA ALA A 124 -17.20 -2.41 9.96
C ALA A 124 -18.68 -2.71 10.01
N VAL A 125 -19.46 -1.68 10.33
CA VAL A 125 -20.92 -1.71 10.32
C VAL A 125 -21.42 -0.63 9.38
N THR A 126 -22.44 -0.95 8.59
CA THR A 126 -23.04 0.01 7.68
C THR A 126 -23.88 1.06 8.42
N ASP A 127 -23.83 2.29 7.94
CA ASP A 127 -24.64 3.42 8.38
C ASP A 127 -26.09 3.35 7.88
N ALA A 128 -26.89 4.39 8.16
CA ALA A 128 -28.29 4.50 7.76
C ALA A 128 -28.54 4.39 6.24
N THR A 129 -27.52 4.62 5.41
CA THR A 129 -27.60 4.52 3.94
C THR A 129 -27.19 3.14 3.42
N GLY A 130 -26.86 2.23 4.34
CA GLY A 130 -26.26 0.91 4.09
C GLY A 130 -24.82 0.99 3.60
N THR A 131 -24.11 2.08 3.93
CA THR A 131 -22.73 2.32 3.54
C THR A 131 -21.79 2.00 4.70
N TYR A 132 -20.71 1.26 4.47
CA TYR A 132 -19.62 1.13 5.43
C TYR A 132 -18.42 1.96 4.99
N HIS A 133 -17.67 2.44 5.98
CA HIS A 133 -16.48 3.27 5.81
C HIS A 133 -15.36 2.74 6.70
N ILE A 134 -14.16 2.57 6.15
CA ILE A 134 -12.99 2.04 6.86
C ILE A 134 -11.77 2.87 6.47
N GLU A 135 -11.06 3.37 7.48
CA GLU A 135 -9.73 3.97 7.29
C GLU A 135 -8.67 2.88 7.43
N VAL A 136 -7.94 2.62 6.35
CA VAL A 136 -6.84 1.63 6.31
C VAL A 136 -5.53 2.39 6.32
N ALA A 137 -4.82 2.36 7.45
CA ALA A 137 -3.61 3.16 7.66
C ALA A 137 -2.35 2.60 6.97
N THR A 138 -2.41 1.37 6.43
CA THR A 138 -1.25 0.64 5.92
C THR A 138 -1.40 0.27 4.46
N ASP A 139 -0.29 0.31 3.72
CA ASP A 139 -0.18 -0.26 2.38
C ASP A 139 -0.09 -1.78 2.46
N HIS A 140 -0.93 -2.47 1.68
CA HIS A 140 -1.04 -3.92 1.62
C HIS A 140 -0.36 -4.52 0.37
N GLY A 141 0.35 -3.73 -0.43
CA GLY A 141 1.18 -4.20 -1.53
C GLY A 141 0.44 -5.12 -2.51
N ASP A 142 0.97 -6.32 -2.71
CA ASP A 142 0.42 -7.35 -3.59
C ASP A 142 -0.56 -8.32 -2.90
N GLN A 143 -0.92 -8.06 -1.63
CA GLN A 143 -1.89 -8.88 -0.89
C GLN A 143 -3.25 -8.89 -1.58
N LYS A 144 -3.95 -10.02 -1.47
CA LYS A 144 -5.34 -10.15 -1.91
C LYS A 144 -6.26 -9.62 -0.82
N CYS A 145 -6.81 -8.42 -1.01
CA CYS A 145 -7.76 -7.81 -0.08
C CYS A 145 -9.21 -7.95 -0.57
N GLU A 146 -10.09 -8.45 0.30
CA GLU A 146 -11.52 -8.63 0.04
C GLU A 146 -12.35 -8.04 1.19
N CYS A 147 -13.41 -7.31 0.85
CA CYS A 147 -14.54 -7.08 1.76
C CYS A 147 -15.48 -8.29 1.70
N THR A 148 -16.05 -8.69 2.82
CA THR A 148 -16.94 -9.85 2.92
C THR A 148 -18.12 -9.56 3.86
N LEU A 149 -19.28 -10.13 3.54
CA LEU A 149 -20.45 -10.06 4.41
C LEU A 149 -20.31 -10.98 5.62
N VAL A 150 -20.51 -10.44 6.82
CA VAL A 150 -20.45 -11.19 8.10
C VAL A 150 -21.84 -11.43 8.66
N GLY A 151 -22.73 -10.43 8.59
CA GLY A 151 -24.07 -10.57 9.15
C GLY A 151 -25.01 -9.46 8.69
N SER A 152 -26.29 -9.81 8.60
CA SER A 152 -27.37 -8.89 8.26
C SER A 152 -28.15 -8.48 9.51
N PRO A 153 -28.63 -7.24 9.59
CA PRO A 153 -29.55 -6.80 10.64
C PRO A 153 -31.01 -7.17 10.34
N ASP A 154 -31.33 -7.50 9.08
CA ASP A 154 -32.67 -7.91 8.65
C ASP A 154 -32.80 -9.45 8.71
N PRO A 155 -33.68 -10.00 9.57
CA PRO A 155 -33.87 -11.44 9.68
C PRO A 155 -34.42 -12.08 8.40
N GLY A 156 -35.16 -11.33 7.58
CA GLY A 156 -35.71 -11.79 6.30
C GLY A 156 -34.75 -11.58 5.12
N CYS A 157 -33.54 -11.08 5.37
CA CYS A 157 -32.52 -10.82 4.34
C CYS A 157 -31.11 -11.10 4.88
N GLY A 158 -30.88 -12.32 5.37
CA GLY A 158 -29.64 -12.71 6.05
C GLY A 158 -28.71 -13.66 5.30
N LYS A 159 -29.16 -14.27 4.19
CA LYS A 159 -28.36 -15.26 3.46
C LYS A 159 -27.42 -14.55 2.46
N PRO A 160 -26.08 -14.65 2.58
CA PRO A 160 -25.18 -14.02 1.62
C PRO A 160 -25.41 -14.55 0.20
N ASN A 161 -25.48 -13.65 -0.79
CA ASN A 161 -25.61 -14.04 -2.19
C ASN A 161 -24.27 -14.53 -2.73
N ILE A 162 -24.18 -15.80 -3.12
CA ILE A 162 -22.93 -16.38 -3.65
C ILE A 162 -22.52 -15.64 -4.93
N GLY A 163 -21.26 -15.23 -5.03
CA GLY A 163 -20.75 -14.37 -6.10
C GLY A 163 -20.95 -12.86 -5.87
N ARG A 164 -21.82 -12.44 -4.93
CA ARG A 164 -22.03 -11.02 -4.55
C ARG A 164 -21.81 -10.74 -3.06
N HIS A 165 -21.39 -11.73 -2.28
CA HIS A 165 -21.10 -11.61 -0.85
C HIS A 165 -19.68 -11.13 -0.54
N ARG A 166 -18.86 -10.92 -1.56
CA ARG A 166 -17.49 -10.42 -1.44
C ARG A 166 -17.18 -9.39 -2.52
N ALA A 167 -16.28 -8.46 -2.21
CA ALA A 167 -15.77 -7.49 -3.15
C ALA A 167 -14.25 -7.33 -2.98
N THR A 168 -13.49 -7.55 -4.05
CA THR A 168 -12.04 -7.32 -4.06
C THR A 168 -11.74 -5.82 -4.05
N VAL A 169 -10.76 -5.41 -3.26
CA VAL A 169 -10.32 -4.02 -3.15
C VAL A 169 -8.79 -3.93 -3.28
N ILE A 170 -8.31 -2.83 -3.84
CA ILE A 170 -6.87 -2.60 -4.02
C ILE A 170 -6.39 -1.64 -2.92
N LEU A 171 -5.67 -2.15 -1.94
CA LEU A 171 -5.18 -1.38 -0.79
C LEU A 171 -3.66 -1.14 -0.88
N THR A 172 -3.20 -0.66 -2.05
CA THR A 172 -1.82 -0.23 -2.27
C THR A 172 -1.80 1.09 -3.03
N SER A 173 -0.75 1.88 -2.88
CA SER A 173 -0.44 3.04 -3.72
C SER A 173 0.36 2.69 -4.97
N ASN A 174 0.92 1.47 -5.06
CA ASN A 174 1.68 1.02 -6.22
C ASN A 174 0.76 0.52 -7.36
N ASN A 175 -0.18 1.37 -7.78
CA ASN A 175 -1.19 1.04 -8.80
C ASN A 175 -1.56 2.21 -9.72
N GLY A 176 -0.75 3.29 -9.72
CA GLY A 176 -0.97 4.46 -10.56
C GLY A 176 -2.09 5.40 -10.09
N MET A 177 -2.76 5.12 -8.95
CA MET A 177 -3.73 6.05 -8.35
C MET A 177 -3.03 7.04 -7.40
N ASN A 178 -3.32 8.33 -7.56
CA ASN A 178 -2.77 9.42 -6.75
C ASN A 178 -3.67 9.85 -5.59
N TYR A 179 -4.76 9.11 -5.32
CA TYR A 179 -5.68 9.37 -4.21
C TYR A 179 -5.96 8.08 -3.41
N GLY A 180 -6.26 8.27 -2.13
CA GLY A 180 -6.48 7.18 -1.17
C GLY A 180 -7.90 6.63 -1.12
N ALA A 181 -8.87 7.25 -1.78
CA ALA A 181 -10.24 6.73 -1.83
C ALA A 181 -10.28 5.37 -2.57
N ARG A 182 -10.97 4.41 -1.97
CA ARG A 182 -11.17 3.05 -2.49
C ARG A 182 -12.64 2.69 -2.40
N TYR A 183 -13.20 2.17 -3.48
CA TYR A 183 -14.61 1.81 -3.55
C TYR A 183 -14.74 0.30 -3.78
N ALA A 184 -15.38 -0.38 -2.85
CA ALA A 184 -15.76 -1.77 -3.00
C ALA A 184 -17.09 -1.87 -3.76
N ASN A 185 -17.21 -2.88 -4.62
CA ASN A 185 -18.50 -3.25 -5.18
C ASN A 185 -19.50 -3.53 -4.05
N ALA A 186 -20.75 -3.13 -4.27
CA ALA A 186 -21.78 -3.38 -3.29
C ALA A 186 -22.04 -4.88 -3.13
N MET A 187 -22.25 -5.31 -1.89
CA MET A 187 -22.42 -6.72 -1.55
C MET A 187 -23.86 -7.01 -1.13
N GLY A 188 -24.38 -8.15 -1.57
CA GLY A 188 -25.78 -8.50 -1.44
C GLY A 188 -26.06 -9.65 -0.48
N PHE A 189 -27.01 -9.46 0.43
CA PHE A 189 -27.77 -10.55 1.04
C PHE A 189 -29.01 -10.86 0.20
N LEU A 190 -29.50 -12.09 0.25
CA LEU A 190 -30.74 -12.52 -0.40
C LEU A 190 -31.90 -12.36 0.56
N LYS A 191 -32.99 -11.74 0.07
CA LYS A 191 -34.28 -11.80 0.77
C LYS A 191 -34.81 -13.23 0.74
N ASP A 192 -35.40 -13.72 1.83
CA ASP A 192 -35.87 -15.10 1.92
C ASP A 192 -36.88 -15.45 0.82
N THR A 193 -37.84 -14.56 0.59
CA THR A 193 -38.84 -14.65 -0.48
C THR A 193 -38.75 -13.42 -1.38
N ALA A 194 -38.70 -13.63 -2.69
CA ALA A 194 -38.69 -12.55 -3.66
C ALA A 194 -39.98 -11.73 -3.58
N LEU A 195 -39.90 -10.42 -3.81
CA LEU A 195 -41.09 -9.58 -3.85
C LEU A 195 -42.01 -9.97 -5.03
N ALA A 196 -43.32 -9.85 -4.83
CA ALA A 196 -44.31 -10.23 -5.85
C ALA A 196 -44.14 -9.46 -7.18
N GLY A 197 -43.60 -8.23 -7.14
CA GLY A 197 -43.34 -7.41 -8.32
C GLY A 197 -42.08 -7.78 -9.12
N CYS A 198 -41.24 -8.68 -8.60
CA CYS A 198 -39.97 -9.03 -9.24
C CYS A 198 -40.10 -9.60 -10.64
N PRO A 199 -41.05 -10.50 -10.97
CA PRO A 199 -41.19 -11.01 -12.34
C PRO A 199 -41.43 -9.90 -13.37
N GLN A 200 -42.23 -8.88 -13.03
CA GLN A 200 -42.47 -7.75 -13.91
C GLN A 200 -41.25 -6.82 -13.99
N LEU A 201 -40.55 -6.62 -12.87
CA LEU A 201 -39.31 -5.85 -12.84
C LEU A 201 -38.21 -6.51 -13.69
N MET A 202 -38.08 -7.83 -13.66
CA MET A 202 -37.05 -8.52 -14.44
C MET A 202 -37.21 -8.31 -15.95
N LYS A 203 -38.44 -8.16 -16.45
CA LYS A 203 -38.70 -7.85 -17.87
C LYS A 203 -38.10 -6.51 -18.31
N SER A 204 -37.96 -5.52 -17.40
CA SER A 204 -37.31 -4.25 -17.77
C SER A 204 -35.79 -4.37 -17.87
N TYR A 205 -35.19 -5.37 -17.21
CA TYR A 205 -33.75 -5.65 -17.29
C TYR A 205 -33.40 -6.63 -18.41
N PHE A 206 -34.34 -7.51 -18.77
CA PHE A 206 -34.21 -8.51 -19.83
C PHE A 206 -35.39 -8.38 -20.81
N PRO A 207 -35.41 -7.33 -21.65
CA PRO A 207 -36.50 -7.08 -22.58
C PRO A 207 -36.64 -8.14 -23.71
N GLU A 208 -35.71 -9.09 -23.81
CA GLU A 208 -35.71 -10.11 -24.87
C GLU A 208 -35.46 -11.53 -24.31
N GLU A 209 -36.52 -12.13 -23.77
CA GLU A 209 -36.76 -13.57 -23.84
C GLU A 209 -38.22 -13.79 -24.26
N ILE A 210 -38.48 -13.63 -25.57
CA ILE A 210 -39.65 -14.18 -26.28
C ILE A 210 -39.10 -15.09 -27.38
#